data_AF-A0A8C6PMR0-F1
#
_entry.id   AF-A0A8C6PMR0-F1
#
_cell.length_a   1.000
_cell.length_b   1.000
_cell.length_c   1.000
_cell.angle_alpha   90.00
_cell.angle_beta   90.00
_cell.angle_gamma   90.00
#
_symmetry.space_group_name_H-M   'P 1'
#
loop_
_entity.id
_entity.type
_entity.pdbx_description
1 polymer ?
#
loop_
_entity_poly.entity_id
_entity_poly.type
_entity_poly.pdbx_seq_one_letter_code
_entity_poly.pdbx_strand_id
1 'polypeptide(L)'
;MGKEKTHINIVVIGHVDSGKSTSTGHLIYKCGGIDKRTIEKFEKEAAEMGKGSFKYAWVLDKLKAERERGITIDIALWKFETTHIACKFKELIEKIDRRSGKKLEDNPKFVKSGDAAIVKLIPQKPMVVEPFSNYPPLGRFAVRDMRQTVAVGVIKAVDTKEVSGKTTKAAEKAQKKK
;
A
#
# COMPACT_ATOMS: atom_id res chain seq x y z
N MET A 1 -20.87 -10.19 0.54
CA MET A 1 -19.86 -10.59 -0.47
C MET A 1 -19.01 -9.38 -0.79
N GLY A 2 -17.68 -9.47 -0.60
CA GLY A 2 -16.79 -8.39 -1.02
C GLY A 2 -16.86 -8.25 -2.54
N LYS A 3 -17.14 -7.05 -3.04
CA LYS A 3 -17.11 -6.76 -4.47
C LYS A 3 -15.71 -7.12 -5.00
N GLU A 4 -15.64 -7.78 -6.15
CA GLU A 4 -14.37 -8.15 -6.79
C GLU A 4 -13.50 -6.90 -6.92
N LYS A 5 -12.22 -6.99 -6.50
CA LYS A 5 -11.33 -5.83 -6.57
C LYS A 5 -11.17 -5.46 -8.04
N THR A 6 -11.39 -4.19 -8.38
CA THR A 6 -11.16 -3.71 -9.75
C THR A 6 -9.71 -4.02 -10.15
N HIS A 7 -9.55 -4.84 -11.19
CA HIS A 7 -8.24 -5.15 -11.72
C HIS A 7 -7.77 -3.99 -12.59
N ILE A 8 -6.56 -3.49 -12.33
CA ILE A 8 -5.94 -2.41 -13.09
C ILE A 8 -4.60 -2.94 -13.61
N ASN A 9 -4.38 -2.78 -14.91
CA ASN A 9 -3.10 -3.06 -15.55
C ASN A 9 -2.29 -1.77 -15.59
N ILE A 10 -1.04 -1.82 -15.13
CA ILE A 10 -0.13 -0.67 -15.11
C ILE A 10 1.11 -1.03 -15.93
N VAL A 11 1.54 -0.11 -16.80
CA VAL A 11 2.81 -0.21 -17.54
C VAL A 11 3.71 0.94 -17.08
N VAL A 12 4.97 0.62 -16.75
CA VAL A 12 5.96 1.61 -16.30
C VAL A 12 6.96 1.86 -17.43
N ILE A 13 6.90 3.05 -18.02
CA ILE A 13 7.77 3.50 -19.13
C ILE A 13 8.68 4.65 -18.70
N GLY A 14 9.79 4.83 -19.40
CA GLY A 14 10.75 5.90 -19.12
C GLY A 14 12.16 5.60 -19.65
N HIS A 15 13.06 6.58 -19.56
CA HIS A 15 14.44 6.48 -20.06
C HIS A 15 15.23 5.32 -19.43
N VAL A 16 16.24 4.83 -20.15
CA VAL A 16 17.21 3.87 -19.60
C VAL A 16 17.86 4.50 -18.35
N ASP A 17 18.11 3.72 -17.31
CA ASP A 17 18.65 4.18 -16.02
C ASP A 17 17.76 5.07 -15.14
N SER A 18 16.50 5.32 -15.50
CA SER A 18 15.56 6.06 -14.63
C SER A 18 15.09 5.26 -13.41
N GLY A 19 15.65 4.08 -13.15
CA GLY A 19 15.33 3.24 -11.99
C GLY A 19 13.92 2.66 -12.00
N LYS A 20 13.34 2.42 -13.19
CA LYS A 20 11.98 1.86 -13.36
C LYS A 20 11.84 0.52 -12.64
N SER A 21 12.74 -0.41 -12.95
CA SER A 21 12.68 -1.78 -12.41
C SER A 21 12.88 -1.79 -10.90
N THR A 22 13.78 -0.95 -10.39
CA THR A 22 13.98 -0.74 -8.95
C THR A 22 12.73 -0.18 -8.27
N SER A 23 12.10 0.84 -8.85
CA SER A 23 10.89 1.47 -8.31
C SER A 23 9.70 0.50 -8.31
N THR A 24 9.50 -0.22 -9.41
CA THR A 24 8.41 -1.19 -9.57
C THR A 24 8.63 -2.39 -8.65
N GLY A 25 9.84 -2.95 -8.57
CA GLY A 25 10.15 -4.05 -7.65
C GLY A 25 9.98 -3.65 -6.17
N HIS A 26 10.32 -2.41 -5.82
CA HIS A 26 10.08 -1.87 -4.49
C HIS A 26 8.58 -1.71 -4.20
N LEU A 27 7.79 -1.28 -5.18
CA LEU A 27 6.32 -1.22 -5.06
C LEU A 27 5.73 -2.60 -4.82
N ILE A 28 6.13 -3.61 -5.61
CA ILE A 28 5.69 -5.00 -5.45
C ILE A 28 6.03 -5.52 -4.04
N TYR A 29 7.25 -5.26 -3.55
CA TYR A 29 7.65 -5.63 -2.19
C TYR A 29 6.80 -4.95 -1.12
N LYS A 30 6.58 -3.63 -1.22
CA LYS A 30 5.75 -2.88 -0.25
C LYS A 30 4.29 -3.33 -0.24
N CYS A 31 3.77 -3.71 -1.40
CA CYS A 31 2.42 -4.25 -1.54
C CYS A 31 2.32 -5.72 -1.09
N GLY A 32 3.42 -6.34 -0.64
CA GLY A 32 3.44 -7.73 -0.18
C GLY A 32 3.29 -8.75 -1.31
N GLY A 33 3.53 -8.34 -2.57
CA GLY A 33 3.60 -9.26 -3.70
C GLY A 33 4.81 -10.20 -3.63
N ILE A 34 5.81 -9.86 -2.83
CA ILE A 34 7.02 -10.67 -2.57
C ILE A 34 7.31 -10.69 -1.07
N ASP A 35 7.70 -11.86 -0.59
CA ASP A 35 8.05 -12.09 0.79
C ASP A 35 9.46 -11.59 1.15
N LYS A 36 9.67 -11.28 2.42
CA LYS A 36 10.94 -10.73 2.91
C LYS A 36 12.12 -11.67 2.70
N ARG A 37 11.92 -12.99 2.75
CA ARG A 37 13.00 -13.98 2.59
C ARG A 37 13.54 -14.00 1.16
N THR A 38 12.64 -13.92 0.17
CA THR A 38 13.04 -13.82 -1.24
C THR A 38 13.83 -12.54 -1.51
N ILE A 39 13.43 -11.39 -0.93
CA ILE A 39 14.20 -10.15 -1.05
C ILE A 39 15.57 -10.27 -0.39
N GLU A 40 15.68 -10.90 0.79
CA GLU A 40 16.96 -11.14 1.45
C GLU A 40 17.88 -12.04 0.62
N LYS A 41 17.31 -13.05 -0.06
CA LYS A 41 18.05 -13.88 -1.01
C LYS A 41 18.58 -13.07 -2.19
N PHE A 42 17.73 -12.25 -2.82
CA PHE A 42 18.16 -11.38 -3.93
C PHE A 42 19.16 -10.32 -3.51
N GLU A 43 19.09 -9.82 -2.27
CA GLU A 43 20.08 -8.90 -1.73
C GLU A 43 21.46 -9.55 -1.61
N LYS A 44 21.53 -10.81 -1.18
CA LYS A 44 22.79 -11.58 -1.15
C LYS A 44 23.34 -11.84 -2.56
N GLU A 45 22.51 -12.37 -3.47
CA GLU A 45 22.90 -12.63 -4.86
C GLU A 45 23.39 -11.34 -5.55
N ALA A 46 22.68 -10.22 -5.36
CA ALA A 46 23.06 -8.95 -5.93
C ALA A 46 24.35 -8.40 -5.31
N ALA A 47 24.57 -8.59 -4.00
CA ALA A 47 25.80 -8.18 -3.33
C ALA A 47 27.03 -8.98 -3.82
N GLU A 48 26.90 -10.29 -4.02
CA GLU A 48 27.96 -11.15 -4.59
C GLU A 48 28.38 -10.69 -5.99
N MET A 49 27.43 -10.16 -6.78
CA MET A 49 27.69 -9.60 -8.11
C MET A 49 28.16 -8.13 -8.10
N GLY A 50 28.43 -7.55 -6.91
CA GLY A 50 28.82 -6.15 -6.77
C GLY A 50 27.69 -5.13 -7.04
N LYS A 51 26.44 -5.60 -7.07
CA LYS A 51 25.23 -4.83 -7.44
C LYS A 51 24.19 -4.79 -6.32
N GLY A 52 24.62 -4.75 -5.05
CA GLY A 52 23.71 -4.80 -3.89
C GLY A 52 22.60 -3.73 -3.88
N SER A 53 22.81 -2.58 -4.52
CA SER A 53 21.80 -1.52 -4.68
C SER A 53 20.60 -1.91 -5.57
N PHE A 54 20.73 -2.96 -6.38
CA PHE A 54 19.72 -3.41 -7.35
C PHE A 54 18.82 -4.53 -6.83
N LYS A 55 18.83 -4.84 -5.52
CA LYS A 55 18.02 -5.94 -4.95
C LYS A 55 16.54 -5.92 -5.33
N TYR A 56 15.96 -4.74 -5.54
CA TYR A 56 14.57 -4.59 -6.00
C TYR A 56 14.40 -4.80 -7.51
N ALA A 57 15.39 -4.51 -8.34
CA ALA A 57 15.31 -4.80 -9.78
C ALA A 57 15.34 -6.31 -10.06
N TRP A 58 16.02 -7.10 -9.21
CA TRP A 58 16.10 -8.56 -9.30
C TRP A 58 14.74 -9.27 -9.19
N VAL A 59 13.73 -8.57 -8.66
CA VAL A 59 12.33 -9.00 -8.67
C VAL A 59 11.80 -9.18 -10.10
N LEU A 60 12.18 -8.27 -10.99
CA LEU A 60 11.70 -8.24 -12.38
C LEU A 60 12.69 -8.93 -13.31
N ASP A 61 13.98 -8.76 -13.05
CA ASP A 61 15.06 -9.29 -13.89
C ASP A 61 15.23 -10.81 -13.63
N LYS A 62 14.69 -11.62 -14.53
CA LYS A 62 14.72 -13.09 -14.45
C LYS A 62 15.89 -13.68 -15.24
N LEU A 63 16.36 -12.99 -16.27
CA LEU A 63 17.43 -13.49 -17.13
C LEU A 63 18.79 -13.18 -16.51
N LYS A 64 19.74 -14.11 -16.67
CA LYS A 64 21.12 -13.92 -16.20
C LYS A 64 21.77 -12.69 -16.86
N ALA A 65 21.52 -12.50 -18.15
CA ALA A 65 22.02 -11.36 -18.91
C ALA A 65 21.48 -10.00 -18.39
N GLU A 66 20.22 -9.95 -17.93
CA GLU A 66 19.64 -8.74 -17.32
C GLU A 66 20.36 -8.39 -16.02
N ARG A 67 20.57 -9.38 -15.14
CA ARG A 67 21.25 -9.20 -13.86
C ARG A 67 22.72 -8.81 -14.03
N GLU A 68 23.42 -9.46 -14.96
CA GLU A 68 24.82 -9.16 -15.28
C GLU A 68 25.01 -7.77 -15.90
N ARG A 69 24.08 -7.32 -16.75
CA ARG A 69 24.16 -5.99 -17.39
C ARG A 69 23.49 -4.88 -16.60
N GLY A 70 22.58 -5.19 -15.69
CA GLY A 70 21.80 -4.22 -14.92
C GLY A 70 20.76 -3.48 -15.77
N ILE A 71 20.32 -4.08 -16.87
CA ILE A 71 19.30 -3.55 -17.78
C ILE A 71 18.19 -4.59 -17.94
N THR A 72 16.94 -4.13 -17.88
CA THR A 72 15.78 -4.98 -18.14
C THR A 72 15.62 -5.15 -19.65
N ILE A 73 15.58 -6.41 -20.11
CA ILE A 73 15.53 -6.82 -21.52
C ILE A 73 14.15 -7.38 -21.83
N ASP A 74 13.61 -8.20 -20.93
CA ASP A 74 12.32 -8.87 -21.09
C ASP A 74 11.22 -8.24 -20.20
N ILE A 75 9.97 -8.43 -20.60
CA ILE A 75 8.81 -7.90 -19.90
C ILE A 75 8.40 -8.87 -18.79
N ALA A 76 8.43 -8.41 -17.54
CA ALA A 76 7.94 -9.19 -16.40
C ALA A 76 6.50 -8.81 -16.02
N LEU A 77 5.59 -9.78 -16.05
CA LEU A 77 4.25 -9.63 -15.51
C LEU A 77 4.22 -10.01 -14.02
N TRP A 78 3.79 -9.07 -13.18
CA TRP A 78 3.60 -9.29 -11.75
C TRP A 78 2.21 -8.86 -11.30
N LYS A 79 1.64 -9.62 -10.36
CA LYS A 79 0.38 -9.29 -9.69
C LYS A 79 0.68 -8.96 -8.24
N PHE A 80 0.12 -7.86 -7.76
CA PHE A 80 0.17 -7.47 -6.36
C PHE A 80 -1.16 -6.84 -5.97
N GLU A 81 -1.50 -6.92 -4.69
CA GLU A 81 -2.73 -6.32 -4.18
C GLU A 81 -2.43 -5.02 -3.43
N THR A 82 -3.41 -4.12 -3.40
CA THR A 82 -3.33 -2.96 -2.52
C THR A 82 -3.50 -3.35 -1.05
N THR A 83 -2.91 -2.52 -0.18
CA THR A 83 -2.62 -2.68 1.25
C THR A 83 -3.59 -3.52 2.09
N HIS A 84 -3.04 -4.51 2.80
CA HIS A 84 -3.63 -5.11 4.00
C HIS A 84 -2.79 -4.71 5.21
N ILE A 85 -3.27 -3.75 5.99
CA ILE A 85 -2.53 -3.19 7.13
C ILE A 85 -3.32 -3.43 8.42
N ALA A 86 -2.61 -3.87 9.45
CA ALA A 86 -3.17 -3.99 10.78
C ALA A 86 -3.48 -2.60 11.33
N CYS A 87 -4.73 -2.37 11.70
CA CYS A 87 -5.21 -1.14 12.34
C CYS A 87 -5.64 -1.44 13.77
N LYS A 88 -5.31 -0.54 14.70
CA LYS A 88 -5.81 -0.56 16.06
C LYS A 88 -7.03 0.35 16.15
N PHE A 89 -8.11 -0.15 16.74
CA PHE A 89 -9.24 0.67 17.15
C PHE A 89 -8.79 1.50 18.35
N LYS A 90 -8.71 2.82 18.18
CA LYS A 90 -8.27 3.73 19.25
C LYS A 90 -9.43 4.00 20.21
N GLU A 91 -10.54 4.45 19.66
CA GLU A 91 -11.75 4.81 20.39
C GLU A 91 -12.99 4.58 19.52
N LEU A 92 -14.06 4.09 20.14
CA LEU A 92 -15.39 4.04 19.57
C LEU A 92 -16.02 5.39 19.89
N ILE A 93 -16.17 6.25 18.89
CA ILE A 93 -16.65 7.63 19.11
C ILE A 93 -18.14 7.57 19.41
N GLU A 94 -18.91 6.93 18.54
CA GLU A 94 -20.37 6.94 18.59
C GLU A 94 -20.95 5.65 18.02
N LYS A 95 -22.01 5.15 18.63
CA LYS A 95 -22.89 4.13 18.05
C LYS A 95 -23.99 4.82 17.24
N ILE A 96 -24.19 4.35 16.01
CA ILE A 96 -25.20 4.90 15.10
C ILE A 96 -26.20 3.81 14.73
N ASP A 97 -27.46 4.21 14.54
CA ASP A 97 -28.47 3.35 13.96
C ASP A 97 -28.15 3.10 12.47
N ARG A 98 -28.11 1.83 12.08
CA ARG A 98 -27.79 1.37 10.74
C ARG A 98 -28.76 1.89 9.68
N ARG A 99 -30.03 2.15 10.03
CA ARG A 99 -31.04 2.60 9.06
C ARG A 99 -31.17 4.11 9.02
N SER A 100 -31.33 4.74 10.18
CA SER A 100 -31.58 6.19 10.25
C SER A 100 -30.31 7.04 10.28
N GLY A 101 -29.14 6.45 10.55
CA GLY A 101 -27.89 7.19 10.73
C GLY A 101 -27.87 8.08 11.98
N LYS A 102 -28.90 8.02 12.82
CA LYS A 102 -28.98 8.80 14.06
C LYS A 102 -28.04 8.19 15.11
N LYS A 103 -27.46 9.07 15.93
CA LYS A 103 -26.65 8.68 17.08
C LYS A 103 -27.54 8.00 18.12
N LEU A 104 -27.10 6.86 18.61
CA LEU A 104 -27.78 6.10 19.68
C LEU A 104 -27.07 6.30 21.01
N GLU A 105 -25.74 6.21 21.01
CA GLU A 105 -24.92 6.25 22.22
C GLU A 105 -23.56 6.87 21.91
N ASP A 106 -23.11 7.79 22.77
CA ASP A 106 -21.76 8.37 22.70
C ASP A 106 -20.79 7.49 23.50
N ASN A 107 -19.62 7.22 22.92
CA ASN A 107 -18.54 6.40 23.51
C ASN A 107 -18.99 5.01 24.04
N PRO A 108 -19.58 4.15 23.18
CA PRO A 108 -20.04 2.83 23.60
C PRO A 108 -18.85 1.94 24.05
N LYS A 109 -19.04 1.12 25.08
CA LYS A 109 -17.99 0.20 25.58
C LYS A 109 -17.68 -0.95 24.62
N PHE A 110 -18.67 -1.41 23.86
CA PHE A 110 -18.51 -2.49 22.87
C PHE A 110 -19.52 -2.33 21.72
N VAL A 111 -19.22 -2.94 20.58
CA VAL A 111 -20.08 -2.96 19.38
C VAL A 111 -20.38 -4.41 19.03
N LYS A 112 -21.64 -4.74 18.73
CA LYS A 112 -22.06 -6.12 18.41
C LYS A 112 -22.36 -6.27 16.91
N SER A 113 -22.50 -7.50 16.47
CA SER A 113 -22.95 -7.79 15.11
C SER A 113 -24.31 -7.13 14.84
N GLY A 114 -24.40 -6.39 13.72
CA GLY A 114 -25.60 -5.64 13.33
C GLY A 114 -25.59 -4.16 13.71
N ASP A 115 -24.74 -3.77 14.66
CA ASP A 115 -24.54 -2.36 15.03
C ASP A 115 -23.70 -1.63 13.97
N ALA A 116 -23.90 -0.31 13.89
CA ALA A 116 -23.02 0.59 13.15
C ALA A 116 -22.39 1.59 14.14
N ALA A 117 -21.15 1.99 13.89
CA ALA A 117 -20.42 2.90 14.76
C ALA A 117 -19.44 3.78 13.98
N ILE A 118 -19.15 4.96 14.52
CA ILE A 118 -18.04 5.82 14.11
C ILE A 118 -16.86 5.50 15.01
N VAL A 119 -15.72 5.16 14.40
CA VAL A 119 -14.55 4.66 15.10
C VAL A 119 -13.31 5.42 14.65
N LYS A 120 -12.41 5.74 15.57
CA LYS A 120 -11.07 6.24 15.22
C LYS A 120 -10.12 5.06 15.08
N LEU A 121 -9.60 4.88 13.88
CA LEU A 121 -8.63 3.84 13.56
C LEU A 121 -7.23 4.44 13.47
N ILE A 122 -6.26 3.78 14.10
CA ILE A 122 -4.83 4.11 13.96
C ILE A 122 -4.14 2.95 13.25
N PRO A 123 -3.56 3.17 12.08
CA PRO A 123 -2.79 2.12 11.41
C PRO A 123 -1.45 1.88 12.11
N GLN A 124 -1.06 0.61 12.21
CA GLN A 124 0.23 0.24 12.82
C GLN A 124 1.42 0.47 11.89
N LYS A 125 1.18 0.58 10.59
CA LYS A 125 2.18 0.89 9.56
C LYS A 125 1.71 2.09 8.73
N PRO A 126 2.63 2.87 8.14
CA PRO A 126 2.26 3.95 7.23
C PRO A 126 1.33 3.44 6.12
N MET A 127 0.21 4.12 5.93
CA MET A 127 -0.78 3.79 4.91
C MET A 127 -1.31 5.07 4.26
N VAL A 128 -1.75 4.94 3.02
CA VAL A 128 -2.39 6.03 2.27
C VAL A 128 -3.87 5.69 2.16
N VAL A 129 -4.70 6.58 2.66
CA VAL A 129 -6.16 6.52 2.55
C VAL A 129 -6.73 7.90 2.37
N GLU A 130 -7.90 7.95 1.76
CA GLU A 130 -8.62 9.19 1.50
C GLU A 130 -10.04 9.11 2.06
N PRO A 131 -10.65 10.25 2.43
CA PRO A 131 -12.08 10.31 2.69
C PRO A 131 -12.88 9.76 1.52
N PHE A 132 -13.96 9.03 1.81
CA PHE A 132 -14.83 8.43 0.81
C PHE A 132 -15.46 9.45 -0.14
N SER A 133 -15.77 10.65 0.37
CA SER A 133 -16.29 11.76 -0.43
C SER A 133 -15.26 12.31 -1.44
N ASN A 134 -13.98 12.27 -1.11
CA ASN A 134 -12.90 12.78 -1.96
C ASN A 134 -12.49 11.73 -3.00
N TYR A 135 -12.19 10.51 -2.55
CA TYR A 135 -11.76 9.42 -3.42
C TYR A 135 -12.37 8.07 -3.01
N PRO A 136 -13.57 7.74 -3.55
CA PRO A 136 -14.32 6.54 -3.20
C PRO A 136 -13.54 5.21 -3.24
N PRO A 137 -12.57 4.99 -4.16
CA PRO A 137 -11.77 3.77 -4.19
C PRO A 137 -10.82 3.57 -3.00
N LEU A 138 -10.29 4.65 -2.40
CA LEU A 138 -9.41 4.57 -1.21
C LEU A 138 -10.16 4.76 0.11
N GLY A 139 -11.40 5.26 0.05
CA GLY A 139 -12.22 5.48 1.23
C GLY A 139 -13.07 4.29 1.67
N ARG A 140 -13.12 3.18 0.92
CA ARG A 140 -13.84 1.95 1.33
C ARG A 140 -12.86 0.93 1.86
N PHE A 141 -13.16 0.34 3.02
CA PHE A 141 -12.33 -0.70 3.61
C PHE A 141 -13.16 -1.83 4.20
N ALA A 142 -12.54 -3.00 4.32
CA ALA A 142 -13.08 -4.14 5.04
C ALA A 142 -12.14 -4.46 6.21
N VAL A 143 -12.71 -4.69 7.38
CA VAL A 143 -11.98 -5.17 8.55
C VAL A 143 -12.07 -6.69 8.55
N ARG A 144 -10.91 -7.34 8.62
CA ARG A 144 -10.81 -8.80 8.60
C ARG A 144 -10.11 -9.29 9.84
N ASP A 145 -10.64 -10.38 10.40
CA ASP A 145 -10.02 -11.13 11.48
C ASP A 145 -9.94 -12.60 11.07
N MET A 146 -8.76 -13.23 11.19
CA MET A 146 -8.49 -14.62 10.81
C MET A 146 -9.17 -15.09 9.49
N ARG A 147 -9.11 -14.26 8.43
CA ARG A 147 -9.72 -14.46 7.08
C ARG A 147 -11.24 -14.27 7.00
N GLN A 148 -11.93 -14.03 8.09
CA GLN A 148 -13.34 -13.65 8.11
C GLN A 148 -13.48 -12.12 8.05
N THR A 149 -14.51 -11.65 7.34
CA THR A 149 -14.81 -10.21 7.27
C THR A 149 -15.75 -9.86 8.41
N VAL A 150 -15.24 -9.11 9.39
CA VAL A 150 -15.98 -8.77 10.62
C VAL A 150 -16.71 -7.44 10.51
N ALA A 151 -16.21 -6.52 9.68
CA ALA A 151 -16.87 -5.24 9.43
C ALA A 151 -16.53 -4.70 8.03
N VAL A 152 -17.38 -3.81 7.54
CA VAL A 152 -17.15 -3.00 6.34
C VAL A 152 -17.43 -1.55 6.68
N GLY A 153 -16.64 -0.63 6.13
CA GLY A 153 -16.72 0.78 6.50
C GLY A 153 -16.31 1.72 5.39
N VAL A 154 -16.63 2.99 5.60
CA VAL A 154 -16.20 4.11 4.78
C VAL A 154 -15.45 5.12 5.64
N ILE A 155 -14.41 5.71 5.08
CA ILE A 155 -13.58 6.73 5.75
C ILE A 155 -14.30 8.07 5.64
N LYS A 156 -14.59 8.69 6.78
CA LYS A 156 -15.20 10.04 6.82
C LYS A 156 -14.16 11.16 6.78
N ALA A 157 -13.07 10.99 7.53
CA ALA A 157 -11.99 11.96 7.64
C ALA A 157 -10.66 11.24 7.87
N VAL A 158 -9.56 11.90 7.52
CA VAL A 158 -8.20 11.38 7.68
C VAL A 158 -7.34 12.46 8.33
N ASP A 159 -6.79 12.14 9.51
CA ASP A 159 -5.78 12.98 10.17
C ASP A 159 -4.40 12.62 9.58
N THR A 160 -3.91 13.41 8.62
CA THR A 160 -2.60 13.16 7.98
C THR A 160 -1.46 13.58 8.90
N LYS A 161 -0.49 12.69 9.13
CA LYS A 161 0.81 13.10 9.68
C LYS A 161 1.68 13.57 8.52
N GLU A 162 2.18 14.80 8.61
CA GLU A 162 3.23 15.26 7.71
C GLU A 162 4.49 14.43 7.95
N VAL A 163 4.88 13.65 6.96
CA VAL A 163 6.17 12.97 6.93
C VAL A 163 6.99 13.71 5.90
N SER A 164 7.98 14.50 6.33
CA SER A 164 8.94 15.11 5.44
C SER A 164 9.75 14.00 4.76
N GLY A 165 9.39 13.66 3.53
CA GLY A 165 10.17 12.74 2.71
C GLY A 165 11.54 13.35 2.40
N LYS A 166 12.57 12.50 2.26
CA LYS A 166 13.85 12.97 1.70
C LYS A 166 13.62 13.33 0.23
N THR A 167 13.71 14.62 -0.10
CA THR A 167 13.66 15.10 -1.48
C THR A 167 14.89 14.58 -2.23
N THR A 168 14.68 14.07 -3.43
CA THR A 168 15.80 13.63 -4.27
C THR A 168 16.45 14.83 -4.95
N LYS A 169 17.77 14.78 -5.19
CA LYS A 169 18.51 15.84 -5.92
C LYS A 169 17.91 16.16 -7.29
N ALA A 170 17.26 15.17 -7.92
CA ALA A 170 16.55 15.36 -9.19
C ALA A 170 15.27 16.21 -9.02
N ALA A 171 14.49 15.96 -7.96
CA ALA A 171 13.31 16.75 -7.64
C ALA A 171 13.65 18.20 -7.27
N GLU A 172 14.74 18.42 -6.52
CA GLU A 172 15.25 19.76 -6.19
C GLU A 172 15.66 20.55 -7.44
N LYS A 173 16.34 19.88 -8.40
CA LYS A 173 16.73 20.49 -9.68
C LYS A 173 15.52 20.84 -10.55
N ALA A 174 14.46 20.04 -10.52
CA ALA A 174 13.23 20.32 -11.27
C ALA A 174 12.44 21.49 -10.68
N GLN A 175 12.39 21.61 -9.34
CA GLN A 175 11.74 22.72 -8.66
C GLN A 175 12.45 24.06 -8.91
N LYS A 176 13.79 24.06 -9.00
CA LYS A 176 14.58 25.26 -9.32
C LYS A 176 14.48 25.73 -10.78
N LYS A 177 13.82 24.96 -11.65
CA LYS A 177 13.60 25.31 -13.08
C LYS A 177 12.21 25.90 -13.36
N LYS A 178 11.35 26.01 -12.35
CA LYS A 178 10.13 26.83 -12.39
C LYS A 178 10.40 28.18 -11.75
#